data_AF-A0A6C0GU32-F1
#
_entry.id   AF-A0A6C0GU32-F1
#
_cell.length_a   1.000
_cell.length_b   1.000
_cell.length_c   1.000
_cell.angle_alpha   90.00
_cell.angle_beta   90.00
_cell.angle_gamma   90.00
#
_symmetry.space_group_name_H-M   'P 1'
#
loop_
_entity.id
_entity.type
_entity.pdbx_description
1 polymer ?
#
loop_
_entity_poly.entity_id
_entity_poly.type
_entity_poly.pdbx_seq_one_letter_code
_entity_poly.pdbx_strand_id
1 'polypeptide(L)'
;MNRWERKRIGKEETPSMIIINSQSIKTAPFICQGKGMYPNGMVSSYGNKKVNGRKRHLVTDTLGLIWSVVVHAAHLTDGVMAEKVVEPLQGYLHRMQKILADRAYKQSFTDWVYENMLGVELEISSPPPSQQGLILLHLGGH
;
A
#
# COMPACT_ATOMS: atom_id res chain seq x y z
N MET A 1 4.17 20.48 8.26
CA MET A 1 3.18 19.92 9.21
C MET A 1 3.75 18.74 9.99
N ASN A 2 4.17 17.62 9.37
CA ASN A 2 4.67 16.44 10.09
C ASN A 2 5.86 16.69 11.03
N ARG A 3 6.86 17.49 10.60
CA ARG A 3 8.03 17.81 11.44
C ARG A 3 7.64 18.51 12.76
N TRP A 4 6.63 19.37 12.69
CA TRP A 4 6.10 20.07 13.86
C TRP A 4 5.36 19.12 14.80
N GLU A 5 4.53 18.23 14.24
CA GLU A 5 3.82 17.21 15.02
C GLU A 5 4.78 16.29 15.77
N ARG A 6 5.86 15.88 15.10
CA ARG A 6 6.93 15.06 15.69
C ARG A 6 7.63 15.76 16.83
N LYS A 7 8.02 17.03 16.62
CA LYS A 7 8.61 17.86 17.68
C LYS A 7 7.68 18.01 18.88
N ARG A 8 6.37 18.23 18.64
CA ARG A 8 5.36 18.40 19.69
C ARG A 8 5.30 17.20 20.63
N ILE A 9 5.56 15.99 20.12
CA ILE A 9 5.57 14.76 20.91
C ILE A 9 6.99 14.30 21.31
N GLY A 10 7.99 15.18 21.21
CA GLY A 10 9.38 14.88 21.63
C GLY A 10 10.13 13.93 20.70
N LYS A 11 9.71 13.82 19.43
CA LYS A 11 10.42 13.06 18.38
C LYS A 11 11.20 14.00 17.47
N GLU A 12 12.29 13.47 16.93
CA GLU A 12 13.10 14.12 15.89
C GLU A 12 12.26 14.48 14.66
N GLU A 13 12.59 15.60 14.02
CA GLU A 13 11.80 16.20 12.92
C GLU A 13 11.52 15.23 11.77
N THR A 14 12.51 14.44 11.39
CA THR A 14 12.39 13.41 10.36
C THR A 14 12.47 12.02 11.00
N PRO A 15 11.71 11.03 10.53
CA PRO A 15 11.78 9.67 11.02
C PRO A 15 13.08 8.98 10.61
N SER A 16 13.53 8.04 11.44
CA SER A 16 14.57 7.07 11.07
C SER A 16 14.01 5.79 10.44
N MET A 17 12.71 5.56 10.58
CA MET A 17 12.02 4.41 10.01
C MET A 17 10.74 4.86 9.31
N ILE A 18 10.54 4.37 8.09
CA ILE A 18 9.29 4.54 7.34
C ILE A 18 8.63 3.19 7.06
N ILE A 19 7.33 3.21 6.84
CA ILE A 19 6.48 2.06 6.54
C ILE A 19 5.81 2.32 5.20
N ILE A 20 5.93 1.40 4.24
CA ILE A 20 5.29 1.47 2.94
C ILE A 20 4.23 0.37 2.78
N ASN A 21 3.02 0.77 2.41
CA ASN A 21 1.87 -0.13 2.24
C ASN A 21 1.16 0.13 0.90
N SER A 22 0.80 -0.93 0.18
CA SER A 22 -0.02 -0.87 -1.04
C SER A 22 -1.49 -1.16 -0.69
N GLN A 23 -2.41 -0.29 -1.09
CA GLN A 23 -3.84 -0.49 -0.87
C GLN A 23 -4.61 -0.32 -2.16
N SER A 24 -5.50 -1.26 -2.47
CA SER A 24 -6.39 -1.18 -3.62
C SER A 24 -7.69 -0.47 -3.24
N ILE A 25 -8.04 0.61 -3.95
CA ILE A 25 -9.34 1.25 -3.86
C ILE A 25 -10.23 0.65 -4.94
N LYS A 26 -11.37 0.09 -4.54
CA LYS A 26 -12.46 -0.25 -5.47
C LYS A 26 -13.17 1.04 -5.87
N THR A 27 -13.14 1.39 -7.15
CA THR A 27 -13.99 2.46 -7.67
C THR A 27 -15.46 2.02 -7.55
N ALA A 28 -16.35 2.94 -7.15
CA ALA A 28 -17.77 2.66 -6.94
C ALA A 28 -18.42 2.02 -8.19
N PRO A 29 -19.40 1.11 -8.02
CA PRO A 29 -19.97 0.29 -9.10
C PRO A 29 -20.73 1.06 -10.20
N PHE A 30 -20.80 2.40 -10.13
CA PHE A 30 -21.62 3.22 -11.03
C PHE A 30 -20.85 3.83 -12.21
N ILE A 31 -19.53 3.62 -12.32
CA ILE A 31 -18.76 4.04 -13.51
C ILE A 31 -18.55 2.84 -14.43
N CYS A 32 -19.66 2.26 -14.91
CA CYS A 32 -19.68 1.31 -16.01
C CYS A 32 -20.34 1.98 -17.22
N GLN A 33 -19.67 2.94 -17.86
CA GLN A 33 -20.01 3.28 -19.24
C GLN A 33 -19.16 2.41 -20.17
N GLY A 34 -19.75 1.32 -20.62
CA GLY A 34 -19.12 0.38 -21.56
C GLY A 34 -19.93 -0.90 -21.66
N LYS A 35 -21.04 -0.84 -22.41
CA LYS A 35 -21.92 -1.97 -22.75
C LYS A 35 -21.11 -3.16 -23.30
N GLY A 36 -21.48 -4.35 -22.85
CA GLY A 36 -21.07 -5.63 -23.43
C GLY A 36 -22.09 -6.70 -23.05
N MET A 37 -23.37 -6.45 -23.34
CA MET A 37 -24.44 -7.44 -23.15
C MET A 37 -24.44 -8.32 -24.41
N TYR A 38 -23.96 -9.56 -24.29
CA TYR A 38 -24.12 -10.54 -25.36
C TYR A 38 -25.60 -10.92 -25.48
N PRO A 39 -26.11 -11.27 -26.68
CA PRO A 39 -27.56 -11.38 -26.96
C PRO A 39 -28.28 -12.52 -26.23
N ASN A 40 -27.58 -13.35 -25.47
CA ASN A 40 -28.05 -14.65 -24.98
C ASN A 40 -27.99 -14.83 -23.45
N GLY A 41 -27.84 -13.77 -22.66
CA GLY A 41 -28.08 -13.82 -21.22
C GLY A 41 -27.16 -14.74 -20.40
N MET A 42 -26.04 -15.23 -20.95
CA MET A 42 -25.05 -16.00 -20.20
C MET A 42 -24.21 -15.08 -19.31
N VAL A 43 -24.31 -15.27 -18.00
CA VAL A 43 -23.34 -14.76 -17.03
C VAL A 43 -22.11 -15.65 -17.07
N SER A 44 -20.96 -15.11 -17.46
CA SER A 44 -19.69 -15.81 -17.35
C SER A 44 -19.31 -16.03 -15.88
N SER A 45 -19.15 -17.29 -15.47
CA SER A 45 -18.54 -17.67 -14.17
C SER A 45 -17.09 -17.18 -14.03
N TYR A 46 -16.44 -16.82 -15.14
CA TYR A 46 -15.23 -16.01 -15.12
C TYR A 46 -15.62 -14.55 -14.96
N GLY A 47 -15.58 -14.08 -13.71
CA GLY A 47 -15.80 -12.70 -13.33
C GLY A 47 -14.75 -11.76 -13.93
N ASN A 48 -14.88 -11.42 -15.20
CA ASN A 48 -14.27 -10.24 -15.82
C ASN A 48 -14.96 -8.98 -15.30
N LYS A 49 -14.98 -8.79 -13.98
CA LYS A 49 -15.13 -7.46 -13.40
C LYS A 49 -13.80 -6.77 -13.66
N LYS A 50 -13.71 -6.05 -14.78
CA LYS A 50 -12.77 -4.94 -14.95
C LYS A 50 -13.16 -3.88 -13.92
N VAL A 51 -12.83 -4.13 -12.65
CA VAL A 51 -12.79 -3.09 -11.65
C VAL A 51 -11.70 -2.15 -12.16
N ASN A 52 -12.07 -0.95 -12.59
CA ASN A 52 -11.11 0.14 -12.77
C ASN A 52 -10.53 0.46 -11.39
N GLY A 53 -9.63 -0.40 -10.92
CA GLY A 53 -8.98 -0.30 -9.63
C GLY A 53 -7.92 0.78 -9.70
N ARG A 54 -7.86 1.60 -8.66
CA ARG A 54 -6.67 2.43 -8.40
C ARG A 54 -5.95 1.82 -7.22
N LYS A 55 -4.63 1.67 -7.33
CA LYS A 55 -3.76 1.30 -6.23
C LYS A 55 -3.15 2.57 -5.66
N ARG A 56 -3.09 2.64 -4.33
CA ARG A 56 -2.41 3.71 -3.60
C ARG A 56 -1.23 3.12 -2.83
N HIS A 57 -0.10 3.79 -2.88
CA HIS A 57 1.05 3.56 -2.03
C HIS A 57 1.07 4.66 -0.97
N LEU A 58 1.09 4.28 0.30
CA LEU A 58 1.26 5.22 1.41
C LEU A 58 2.61 4.95 2.06
N VAL A 59 3.36 6.03 2.28
CA VAL A 59 4.53 6.02 3.17
C VAL A 59 4.17 6.74 4.45
N THR A 60 4.29 6.05 5.57
CA THR A 60 4.09 6.61 6.91
C THR A 60 5.33 6.45 7.77
N ASP A 61 5.41 7.17 8.89
CA ASP A 61 6.37 6.83 9.96
C ASP A 61 5.72 5.97 11.05
N THR A 62 6.47 5.70 12.12
CA THR A 62 6.02 4.95 13.29
C THR A 62 4.95 5.64 14.13
N LEU A 63 4.61 6.90 13.84
CA LEU A 63 3.52 7.63 14.46
C LEU A 63 2.25 7.63 13.59
N GLY A 64 2.32 7.01 12.40
CA GLY A 64 1.24 7.01 11.41
C GLY A 64 1.16 8.31 10.59
N LEU A 65 2.14 9.21 10.69
CA LEU A 65 2.16 10.44 9.89
C LEU A 65 2.51 10.12 8.44
N ILE A 66 1.76 10.67 7.49
CA ILE A 66 1.91 10.40 6.06
C ILE A 66 3.00 11.28 5.46
N TRP A 67 4.04 10.67 4.89
CA TRP A 67 5.18 11.35 4.25
C TRP A 67 5.12 11.38 2.73
N SER A 68 4.47 10.40 2.10
CA SER A 68 4.23 10.35 0.66
C SER A 68 2.99 9.53 0.34
N VAL A 69 2.28 9.92 -0.71
CA VAL A 69 1.14 9.18 -1.26
C VAL A 69 1.24 9.19 -2.78
N VAL A 70 1.20 8.00 -3.40
CA VAL A 70 1.12 7.86 -4.86
C VAL A 70 -0.09 7.02 -5.20
N VAL A 71 -0.89 7.47 -6.15
CA VAL A 71 -2.07 6.74 -6.64
C VAL A 71 -1.90 6.48 -8.13
N HIS A 72 -2.01 5.22 -8.54
CA HIS A 72 -1.88 4.83 -9.94
C HIS A 72 -2.97 3.81 -10.31
N ALA A 73 -3.13 3.56 -11.62
CA ALA A 73 -4.06 2.54 -12.10
C ALA A 73 -3.53 1.14 -11.76
N ALA A 74 -4.43 0.22 -11.38
CA ALA A 74 -4.07 -1.11 -10.85
C ALA A 74 -3.31 -2.04 -11.82
N HIS A 75 -3.14 -1.64 -13.08
CA HIS A 75 -2.40 -2.42 -14.09
C HIS A 75 -0.87 -2.30 -13.94
N LEU A 76 -0.36 -1.34 -13.15
CA LEU A 76 1.07 -1.19 -12.91
C LEU A 76 1.49 -2.03 -11.70
N THR A 77 2.68 -2.63 -11.78
CA THR A 77 3.26 -3.47 -10.73
C THR A 77 3.75 -2.64 -9.55
N ASP A 78 3.53 -3.14 -8.33
CA ASP A 78 3.71 -2.36 -7.10
C ASP A 78 5.18 -2.01 -6.83
N GLY A 79 6.12 -2.88 -7.21
CA GLY A 79 7.54 -2.65 -6.94
C GLY A 79 8.17 -1.54 -7.78
N VAL A 80 7.83 -1.40 -9.07
CA VAL A 80 8.33 -0.27 -9.92
C VAL A 80 7.79 1.08 -9.43
N MET A 81 6.59 1.08 -8.85
CA MET A 81 5.99 2.31 -8.32
C MET A 81 6.54 2.66 -6.94
N ALA A 82 6.96 1.67 -6.14
CA ALA A 82 7.56 1.89 -4.83
C ALA A 82 8.85 2.72 -4.90
N GLU A 83 9.68 2.48 -5.92
CA GLU A 83 10.87 3.27 -6.23
C GLU A 83 10.53 4.76 -6.35
N LYS A 84 9.54 5.09 -7.19
CA LYS A 84 9.06 6.47 -7.41
C LYS A 84 8.46 7.11 -6.17
N VAL A 85 7.99 6.30 -5.21
CA VAL A 85 7.42 6.79 -3.96
C VAL A 85 8.53 7.14 -2.96
N VAL A 86 9.62 6.36 -2.95
CA VAL A 86 10.67 6.41 -1.92
C VAL A 86 11.87 7.24 -2.35
N GLU A 87 12.22 7.26 -3.64
CA GLU A 87 13.34 8.05 -4.17
C GLU A 87 13.27 9.54 -3.77
N PRO A 88 12.13 10.26 -3.90
CA PRO A 88 12.06 11.67 -3.50
C PRO A 88 12.24 11.86 -1.99
N LEU A 89 12.00 10.82 -1.19
CA LEU A 89 12.12 10.88 0.26
C LEU A 89 13.57 10.78 0.74
N GLN A 90 14.51 10.27 -0.05
CA GLN A 90 15.92 10.18 0.37
C GLN A 90 16.53 11.55 0.70
N GLY A 91 16.30 12.57 -0.16
CA GLY A 91 16.78 13.93 0.09
C GLY A 91 16.05 14.64 1.24
N TYR A 92 14.78 14.25 1.51
CA TYR A 92 13.95 14.91 2.52
C TYR A 92 14.07 14.28 3.91
N LEU A 93 14.25 12.95 3.96
CA LEU A 93 14.31 12.12 5.16
C LEU A 93 15.75 11.68 5.45
N HIS A 94 16.65 12.64 5.64
CA HIS A 94 18.07 12.41 5.91
C HIS A 94 18.41 11.47 7.09
N ARG A 95 17.45 11.20 7.99
CA ARG A 95 17.64 10.26 9.13
C ARG A 95 17.17 8.83 8.82
N MET A 96 16.55 8.61 7.66
CA MET A 96 15.98 7.32 7.28
C MET A 96 17.07 6.26 7.20
N GLN A 97 16.92 5.23 8.01
CA GLN A 97 17.82 4.08 8.12
C GLN A 97 17.09 2.77 7.87
N LYS A 98 15.76 2.76 7.95
CA LYS A 98 14.95 1.54 7.81
C LYS A 98 13.65 1.77 7.07
N ILE A 99 13.31 0.83 6.19
CA ILE A 99 12.04 0.75 5.49
C ILE A 99 11.37 -0.56 5.87
N LEU A 100 10.14 -0.49 6.39
CA LEU A 100 9.27 -1.65 6.56
C LEU A 100 8.28 -1.68 5.39
N ALA A 101 8.32 -2.71 4.57
CA ALA A 101 7.48 -2.84 3.38
C ALA A 101 6.55 -4.05 3.44
N ASP A 102 5.35 -3.91 2.89
CA ASP A 102 4.44 -5.04 2.69
C ASP A 102 5.05 -6.08 1.70
N ARG A 103 4.64 -7.35 1.82
CA ARG A 103 5.12 -8.46 0.98
C ARG A 103 4.89 -8.22 -0.50
N ALA A 104 3.86 -7.45 -0.86
CA ALA A 104 3.60 -7.06 -2.25
C ALA A 104 4.80 -6.37 -2.93
N TYR A 105 5.71 -5.76 -2.16
CA TYR A 105 6.90 -5.09 -2.66
C TYR A 105 8.13 -6.00 -2.81
N LYS A 106 8.10 -7.24 -2.30
CA LYS A 106 9.30 -8.07 -2.09
C LYS A 106 10.20 -8.27 -3.32
N GLN A 107 9.66 -8.35 -4.54
CA GLN A 107 10.49 -8.64 -5.72
C GLN A 107 11.28 -7.41 -6.16
N SER A 108 10.71 -6.53 -6.97
CA SER A 108 11.47 -5.42 -7.57
C SER A 108 11.91 -4.33 -6.59
N PHE A 109 11.18 -4.12 -5.50
CA PHE A 109 11.56 -3.06 -4.55
C PHE A 109 12.81 -3.42 -3.72
N THR A 110 13.02 -4.71 -3.44
CA THR A 110 14.18 -5.14 -2.63
C THR A 110 15.48 -4.86 -3.35
N ASP A 111 15.58 -5.26 -4.62
CA ASP A 111 16.77 -5.05 -5.44
C ASP A 111 17.05 -3.56 -5.60
N TRP A 112 16.01 -2.77 -5.87
CA TRP A 112 16.15 -1.32 -6.00
C TRP A 112 16.65 -0.65 -4.72
N VAL A 113 16.13 -1.02 -3.54
CA VAL A 113 16.61 -0.46 -2.26
C VAL A 113 18.08 -0.81 -2.04
N TYR A 114 18.48 -2.05 -2.34
CA TYR A 114 19.86 -2.49 -2.21
C TYR A 114 20.82 -1.71 -3.14
N GLU A 115 20.41 -1.46 -4.38
CA GLU A 115 21.22 -0.76 -5.39
C GLU A 115 21.28 0.76 -5.17
N ASN A 116 20.23 1.38 -4.65
CA ASN A 116 20.06 2.84 -4.65
C ASN A 116 20.06 3.48 -3.26
N MET A 117 19.97 2.69 -2.17
CA MET A 117 19.81 3.21 -0.81
C MET A 117 20.88 2.65 0.14
N LEU A 118 22.13 3.01 -0.10
CA LEU A 118 23.26 2.60 0.76
C LEU A 118 22.99 2.93 2.24
N GLY A 119 23.10 1.91 3.10
CA GLY A 119 22.93 2.04 4.54
C GLY A 119 21.48 2.04 5.04
N VAL A 120 20.50 1.82 4.15
CA VAL A 120 19.10 1.66 4.53
C VAL A 120 18.74 0.17 4.59
N GLU A 121 18.23 -0.27 5.74
CA GLU A 121 17.73 -1.63 5.96
C GLU A 121 16.30 -1.77 5.42
N LEU A 122 16.05 -2.78 4.60
CA LEU A 122 14.69 -3.16 4.17
C LEU A 122 14.21 -4.38 4.94
N GLU A 123 13.07 -4.24 5.62
CA GLU A 123 12.35 -5.34 6.25
C GLU A 123 11.03 -5.57 5.52
N ILE A 124 10.75 -6.83 5.13
CA ILE A 124 9.46 -7.19 4.55
C ILE A 124 8.55 -7.73 5.66
N SER A 125 7.39 -7.09 5.87
CA SER A 125 6.45 -7.50 6.91
C SER A 125 5.89 -8.90 6.65
N SER A 126 5.80 -9.70 7.71
CA SER A 126 5.08 -10.98 7.68
C SER A 126 3.57 -10.76 7.81
N PRO A 127 2.74 -11.53 7.10
CA PRO A 127 1.30 -11.48 7.32
C PRO A 127 1.00 -11.84 8.78
N PRO A 128 -0.01 -11.21 9.41
CA PRO A 128 -0.49 -11.69 10.70
C PRO A 128 -0.89 -13.17 10.56
N PRO A 129 -0.70 -14.01 11.59
CA PRO A 129 -1.22 -15.37 11.58
C PRO A 129 -2.68 -15.30 11.17
N SER A 130 -3.05 -16.07 10.15
CA SER A 130 -4.39 -16.06 9.57
C SER A 130 -5.42 -16.18 10.68
N GLN A 131 -6.22 -15.14 10.90
CA GLN A 131 -7.44 -15.28 11.69
C GLN A 131 -8.44 -16.04 10.80
N GLN A 132 -8.30 -17.37 10.78
CA GLN A 132 -9.31 -18.27 10.24
C GLN A 132 -10.53 -18.19 11.14
N GLY A 133 -11.65 -17.74 10.57
CA GLY A 133 -12.98 -17.90 11.15
C GLY A 133 -13.46 -16.73 12.00
N LEU A 134 -14.06 -15.72 11.37
CA LEU A 134 -15.25 -15.12 11.97
C LEU A 134 -16.36 -16.18 11.93
N ILE A 135 -16.43 -17.03 12.96
CA ILE A 135 -17.66 -17.77 13.24
C ILE A 135 -18.58 -16.76 13.91
N LEU A 136 -19.59 -16.32 13.15
CA LEU A 136 -20.72 -15.58 13.66
C LEU A 136 -21.46 -16.51 14.65
N LEU A 137 -21.23 -16.36 15.96
CA LEU A 137 -22.09 -16.99 16.95
C LEU A 137 -23.45 -16.29 16.88
N HIS A 138 -24.41 -16.96 16.25
CA HIS A 138 -25.81 -16.59 16.32
C HIS A 138 -26.27 -16.83 17.77
N LEU A 139 -26.46 -15.76 18.54
CA LEU A 139 -27.21 -15.82 19.80
C LEU A 139 -28.69 -15.96 19.44
N GLY A 140 -29.13 -17.20 19.25
CA GLY A 140 -30.55 -17.55 19.24
C GLY A 140 -31.02 -17.66 20.68
N GLY A 141 -31.70 -16.63 21.18
CA GLY A 141 -32.58 -16.76 22.31
C GLY A 141 -33.90 -17.37 21.86
N HIS A 142 -34.32 -18.43 22.53
CA HIS A 142 -35.65 -18.64 23.11
C HIS A 142 -35.59 -19.82 24.07
#